data_AF-A0A0L0KHC9-F1
#
_entry.id   AF-A0A0L0KHC9-F1
#
_cell.length_a   1.000
_cell.length_b   1.000
_cell.length_c   1.000
_cell.angle_alpha   90.00
_cell.angle_beta   90.00
_cell.angle_gamma   90.00
#
_symmetry.space_group_name_H-M   'P 1'
#
loop_
_entity.id
_entity.type
_entity.pdbx_description
1 polymer ?
#
loop_
_entity_poly.entity_id
_entity_poly.type
_entity_poly.pdbx_seq_one_letter_code
_entity_poly.pdbx_strand_id
1 'polypeptide(L)'
;MDRAGLIRELHEIAAGMTKGEHRPAPQEGDASLVDQYGFSSLDALEYLLILEEKFDVVFEDEDLTEETLFSIEGLASYILQQKAGESPSLT
;
A
#
# COMPACT_ATOMS: atom_id res chain seq x y z
N MET A 1 -9.14 6.43 -11.27
CA MET A 1 -7.75 5.97 -11.15
C MET A 1 -7.75 4.50 -11.50
N ASP A 2 -6.98 4.08 -12.51
CA ASP A 2 -6.89 2.68 -12.91
C ASP A 2 -5.95 1.91 -12.00
N ARG A 3 -6.23 0.62 -11.77
CA ARG A 3 -5.45 -0.25 -10.86
C ARG A 3 -3.96 -0.26 -11.16
N ALA A 4 -3.58 -0.32 -12.44
CA ALA A 4 -2.18 -0.29 -12.86
C ALA A 4 -1.48 1.05 -12.54
N GLY A 5 -2.22 2.16 -12.61
CA GLY A 5 -1.73 3.48 -12.22
C GLY A 5 -1.49 3.57 -10.72
N LEU A 6 -2.43 3.06 -9.93
CA LEU A 6 -2.30 2.99 -8.47
C LEU A 6 -1.11 2.14 -8.04
N ILE A 7 -0.97 0.94 -8.59
CA ILE A 7 0.16 0.05 -8.27
C ILE A 7 1.50 0.75 -8.52
N ARG A 8 1.66 1.40 -9.68
CA ARG A 8 2.88 2.15 -9.97
C ARG A 8 3.14 3.25 -8.94
N GLU A 9 2.09 3.97 -8.55
CA GLU A 9 2.19 5.03 -7.57
C GLU A 9 2.55 4.52 -6.17
N LEU A 10 1.98 3.38 -5.75
CA LEU A 10 2.38 2.70 -4.52
C LEU A 10 3.86 2.30 -4.56
N HIS A 11 4.34 1.74 -5.68
CA HIS A 11 5.76 1.44 -5.85
C HIS A 11 6.64 2.70 -5.72
N GLU A 12 6.23 3.84 -6.28
CA GLU A 12 6.96 5.10 -6.19
C GLU A 12 7.03 5.64 -4.76
N ILE A 13 5.93 5.56 -4.00
CA ILE A 13 5.89 6.00 -2.60
C ILE A 13 6.78 5.09 -1.75
N ALA A 14 6.64 3.77 -1.91
CA ALA A 14 7.44 2.80 -1.17
C ALA A 14 8.94 2.94 -1.46
N ALA A 15 9.32 3.12 -2.74
CA ALA A 15 10.70 3.40 -3.14
C ALA A 15 11.23 4.76 -2.64
N GLY A 16 10.35 5.73 -2.38
CA GLY A 16 10.70 7.01 -1.77
C GLY A 16 11.10 6.88 -0.29
N MET A 17 10.53 5.89 0.41
CA MET A 17 10.84 5.60 1.81
C MET A 17 12.13 4.80 1.98
N THR A 18 12.48 3.96 1.00
CA THR A 18 13.76 3.24 1.02
C THR A 18 14.92 4.18 0.72
N LYS A 19 15.69 4.54 1.75
CA LYS A 19 16.90 5.36 1.59
C LYS A 19 17.94 4.61 0.74
N GLY A 20 18.02 4.95 -0.55
CA GLY A 20 19.25 4.94 -1.37
C GLY A 20 19.95 3.62 -1.72
N GLU A 21 19.71 2.51 -1.02
CA GLU A 21 20.47 1.26 -1.26
C GLU A 21 19.61 0.07 -1.72
N HIS A 22 18.30 0.07 -1.46
CA HIS A 22 17.37 -0.90 -2.05
C HIS A 22 16.74 -0.32 -3.31
N ARG A 23 17.45 -0.42 -4.43
CA ARG A 23 16.79 -0.37 -5.73
C ARG A 23 15.82 -1.56 -5.75
N PRO A 24 14.50 -1.36 -5.89
CA PRO A 24 13.56 -2.47 -5.91
C PRO A 24 14.02 -3.44 -7.00
N ALA A 25 14.33 -4.67 -6.62
CA ALA A 25 14.59 -5.70 -7.60
C ALA A 25 13.30 -5.88 -8.41
N PRO A 26 13.37 -6.04 -9.74
CA PRO A 26 12.20 -6.34 -10.54
C PRO A 26 11.74 -7.73 -10.13
N GLN A 27 10.84 -7.80 -9.16
CA GLN A 27 10.19 -9.03 -8.74
C GLN A 27 8.83 -9.05 -9.44
N GLU A 28 8.66 -9.98 -10.36
CA GLU A 28 7.35 -10.32 -10.93
C GLU A 28 6.55 -11.05 -9.85
N GLY A 29 5.62 -10.36 -9.19
CA GLY A 29 4.66 -11.01 -8.29
C GLY A 29 4.30 -10.21 -7.03
N ASP A 30 3.38 -10.80 -6.26
CA ASP A 30 2.84 -10.34 -4.98
C ASP A 30 3.88 -10.54 -3.86
N ALA A 31 4.98 -9.78 -3.93
CA ALA A 31 6.01 -9.80 -2.89
C ALA A 31 5.59 -8.90 -1.72
N SER A 32 5.94 -9.33 -0.50
CA SER A 32 5.72 -8.51 0.70
C SER A 32 6.55 -7.22 0.65
N LEU A 33 6.09 -6.13 1.26
CA LEU A 33 6.79 -4.86 1.40
C LEU A 33 8.11 -5.06 2.14
N VAL A 34 8.13 -6.00 3.09
CA VAL A 34 9.33 -6.40 3.82
C VAL A 34 10.34 -7.05 2.87
N ASP A 35 9.91 -7.99 2.03
CA ASP A 35 10.78 -8.68 1.08
C ASP A 35 11.19 -7.81 -0.11
N GLN A 36 10.31 -6.92 -0.57
CA GLN A 36 10.51 -6.12 -1.78
C GLN A 36 11.28 -4.82 -1.50
N TYR A 37 11.04 -4.19 -0.35
CA TYR A 37 11.62 -2.89 0.02
C TYR A 37 12.50 -2.96 1.27
N GLY A 38 12.52 -4.08 1.99
CA GLY A 38 13.25 -4.17 3.26
C GLY A 38 12.58 -3.39 4.38
N PHE A 39 11.26 -3.15 4.31
CA PHE A 39 10.54 -2.41 5.34
C PHE A 39 10.61 -3.14 6.69
N SER A 40 10.94 -2.39 7.75
CA SER A 40 10.65 -2.85 9.11
C SER A 40 9.16 -2.75 9.40
N SER A 41 8.71 -3.37 10.50
CA SER A 41 7.32 -3.22 10.96
C SER A 41 6.93 -1.75 11.19
N LEU A 42 7.89 -0.90 11.57
CA LEU A 42 7.66 0.54 11.71
C LEU A 42 7.52 1.22 10.34
N ASP A 43 8.42 0.93 9.39
CA ASP A 43 8.36 1.51 8.05
C ASP A 43 7.05 1.12 7.33
N ALA A 44 6.58 -0.11 7.53
CA ALA A 44 5.30 -0.57 6.99
C ALA A 44 4.13 0.25 7.55
N LEU A 45 4.10 0.52 8.86
CA LEU A 45 3.06 1.36 9.47
C LEU A 45 3.15 2.81 8.99
N GLU A 46 4.35 3.39 8.91
CA GLU A 46 4.55 4.73 8.36
C GLU A 46 4.10 4.83 6.91
N TYR A 47 4.34 3.78 6.12
CA TYR A 47 3.89 3.70 4.75
C TYR A 47 2.36 3.70 4.67
N LEU A 48 1.67 2.91 5.49
CA LEU A 48 0.22 2.90 5.55
C LEU A 48 -0.35 4.29 5.87
N LEU A 49 0.20 5.00 6.86
CA LEU A 49 -0.22 6.37 7.20
C LEU A 49 -0.08 7.34 6.01
N ILE A 50 0.99 7.21 5.23
CA ILE A 50 1.17 8.02 4.01
C ILE A 50 0.09 7.70 2.97
N LEU A 51 -0.28 6.43 2.85
CA LEU A 51 -1.34 6.00 1.92
C LEU A 51 -2.72 6.52 2.38
N GLU A 52 -3.02 6.49 3.67
CA GLU A 52 -4.24 7.06 4.24
C GLU A 52 -4.38 8.55 3.89
N GLU A 53 -3.36 9.34 4.22
CA GLU A 53 -3.35 10.79 3.95
C GLU A 53 -3.44 11.08 2.45
N LYS A 54 -2.77 10.29 1.61
CA LYS A 54 -2.69 10.54 0.17
C LYS A 54 -3.95 10.12 -0.58
N PHE A 55 -4.54 9.00 -0.22
CA PHE A 55 -5.68 8.43 -0.94
C PHE A 55 -7.03 8.71 -0.28
N ASP A 56 -7.03 9.37 0.88
CA ASP A 56 -8.19 9.65 1.74
C ASP A 56 -8.89 8.35 2.15
N VAL A 57 -8.09 7.38 2.61
CA VAL A 57 -8.56 6.07 3.08
C VAL A 57 -8.16 5.88 4.54
N VAL A 58 -8.78 4.93 5.22
CA VAL A 58 -8.42 4.51 6.57
C VAL A 58 -8.21 3.01 6.53
N PHE A 59 -7.07 2.52 7.04
CA PHE A 59 -6.82 1.10 7.28
C PHE A 59 -7.18 0.78 8.72
N GLU A 60 -8.22 -0.01 8.93
CA GLU A 60 -8.60 -0.44 10.28
C GLU A 60 -7.60 -1.49 10.79
N ASP A 61 -7.33 -1.50 12.10
CA ASP A 61 -6.42 -2.48 12.73
C ASP A 61 -6.80 -3.93 12.42
N GLU A 62 -8.09 -4.21 12.18
CA GLU A 62 -8.58 -5.53 11.79
C GLU A 62 -8.18 -5.95 10.37
N ASP A 63 -7.94 -4.97 9.48
CA ASP A 63 -7.45 -5.20 8.11
C ASP A 63 -5.92 -5.31 8.06
N LEU A 64 -5.20 -4.87 9.11
CA LEU A 64 -3.74 -4.95 9.27
C LEU A 64 -3.24 -6.39 9.48
N THR A 65 -3.54 -7.27 8.54
CA THR A 65 -3.08 -8.67 8.53
C THR A 65 -1.85 -8.84 7.64
N GLU A 66 -0.97 -9.78 8.04
CA GLU A 66 0.27 -10.11 7.30
C GLU A 66 0.02 -10.51 5.84
N GLU A 67 -1.16 -11.03 5.52
CA GLU A 67 -1.52 -11.46 4.16
C GLU A 67 -2.09 -10.34 3.27
N THR A 68 -2.66 -9.26 3.83
CA THR A 68 -3.49 -8.31 3.05
C THR A 68 -2.83 -6.95 2.84
N LEU A 69 -2.08 -6.43 3.82
CA LEU A 69 -1.48 -5.10 3.75
C LEU A 69 0.04 -5.10 3.57
N PHE A 70 0.61 -6.28 3.46
CA PHE A 70 2.04 -6.40 3.19
C PHE A 70 2.34 -6.50 1.71
N SER A 71 1.40 -6.50 0.76
CA SER A 71 1.76 -6.42 -0.66
C SER A 71 1.17 -5.19 -1.34
N ILE A 72 1.89 -4.69 -2.35
CA ILE A 72 1.44 -3.54 -3.16
C ILE A 72 0.09 -3.82 -3.84
N GLU A 73 -0.10 -5.06 -4.27
CA GLU A 73 -1.32 -5.54 -4.93
C GLU A 73 -2.52 -5.61 -3.96
N GLY A 74 -2.29 -6.08 -2.73
CA GLY A 74 -3.27 -6.06 -1.64
C GLY A 74 -3.70 -4.64 -1.29
N LEU A 75 -2.72 -3.74 -1.10
CA LEU A 75 -2.96 -2.33 -0.83
C LEU A 75 -3.72 -1.62 -1.96
N ALA A 76 -3.34 -1.87 -3.21
CA ALA A 76 -4.04 -1.33 -4.36
C ALA A 76 -5.50 -1.80 -4.40
N SER A 77 -5.74 -3.07 -4.08
CA SER A 77 -7.07 -3.66 -4.06
C SER A 77 -7.93 -3.09 -2.93
N TYR A 78 -7.34 -2.86 -1.75
CA TYR A 78 -8.02 -2.23 -0.61
C TYR A 78 -8.41 -0.78 -0.90
N ILE A 79 -7.46 0.03 -1.37
CA ILE A 79 -7.70 1.43 -1.72
C ILE A 79 -8.79 1.52 -2.80
N LEU A 80 -8.76 0.66 -3.82
CA LEU A 80 -9.81 0.64 -4.83
C LEU A 80 -11.16 0.23 -4.27
N GLN A 81 -11.22 -0.71 -3.32
CA GLN A 81 -12.46 -1.11 -2.66
C GLN A 81 -13.03 0.02 -1.81
N GLN A 82 -12.22 0.71 -1.00
CA GLN A 82 -12.67 1.86 -0.22
C GLN A 82 -13.19 2.98 -1.12
N LYS A 83 -12.44 3.33 -2.18
CA LYS A 83 -12.87 4.36 -3.14
C LYS A 83 -14.09 3.96 -3.98
N ALA A 84 -14.30 2.65 -4.20
CA ALA A 84 -15.49 2.15 -4.88
C ALA A 84 -16.69 1.99 -3.92
N GLY A 85 -16.43 1.84 -2.62
CA GLY A 85 -17.40 1.74 -1.53
C GLY A 85 -17.90 3.10 -1.03
N GLU A 86 -17.28 4.21 -1.42
CA GLU A 86 -17.80 5.57 -1.18
C GLU A 86 -19.07 5.87 -2.02
N SER A 87 -20.21 5.29 -1.62
CA SER A 87 -21.57 5.88 -1.54
C SER A 87 -22.64 4.80 -1.33
N PRO A 88 -23.66 4.95 -0.44
CA PRO A 88 -23.82 5.89 0.68
C PRO A 88 -24.28 5.22 2.00
N SER A 89 -23.82 5.73 3.15
CA SER A 89 -24.59 5.68 4.40
C SER A 89 -24.79 7.14 4.83
N LEU A 90 -25.72 7.87 4.21
CA LEU A 90 -27.09 8.12 4.69
C LEU A 90 -27.13 8.53 6.18
N THR A 91 -27.14 9.84 6.38
CA THR A 91 -27.92 10.55 7.41
C THR A 91 -29.31 9.97 7.60
#